data_AF-A0A3M1Z7L6-F1
#
_entry.id   AF-A0A3M1Z7L6-F1
#
_cell.length_a   1.000
_cell.length_b   1.000
_cell.length_c   1.000
_cell.angle_alpha   90.00
_cell.angle_beta   90.00
_cell.angle_gamma   90.00
#
_symmetry.space_group_name_H-M   'P 1'
#
loop_
_entity.id
_entity.type
_entity.pdbx_description
1 polymer ?
#
loop_
_entity_poly.entity_id
_entity_poly.type
_entity_poly.pdbx_seq_one_letter_code
_entity_poly.pdbx_strand_id
1 'polypeptide(L)'
;QRPTCVDPEKCTDCGACEEVCPVTVPREFGDGLETRKAIFRYYPKAVGKAYVVDPDACTRCGKCVDACDPGAIDLDAPPREVEVEAGAVVLAPGAEVFPASRKEEFGYGRYPNVLSAVRFERMLAAGSPSSGRPVRPSDGRQPRSLAFVQCVGSRDAETGQGHCSSVCCMFALKQARFAKERLPDAQVTVYYMDLRTFGKDYERYIREAEAAGIRFVRAMPSVVREVPGSRDLLLQVAAEGAGFEEVRHDLVVLASGFCASSSARTLALKFGVEPGEAGFAGGPEFDPCSTPVPGVYVAGAFREPRDIPESVLDGARAAALAGRHLAARADEGVPELPTPADFRGEEPRVAVVLCECEGFNTGRADFEALEGAVRGLPGVAAVERVAHACSRAGLEEVRNRFAAAEANRLVLGACSHRIVEQLVKGVLRRSGFHPGLVTVANLREACLETSGGTAAAADTLRAAVREAWYAGFPALGAQSL
;
A
#
# COMPACT_ATOMS: atom_id res chain seq x y z
N GLN A 1 -13.21 14.56 -12.42
CA GLN A 1 -12.71 13.16 -12.41
C GLN A 1 -12.33 12.76 -13.83
N ARG A 2 -11.08 12.31 -14.06
CA ARG A 2 -10.67 11.76 -15.37
C ARG A 2 -11.33 10.39 -15.58
N PRO A 3 -11.80 10.06 -16.79
CA PRO A 3 -12.40 8.76 -17.08
C PRO A 3 -11.33 7.67 -16.98
N THR A 4 -11.65 6.54 -16.35
CA THR A 4 -10.84 5.31 -16.39
C THR A 4 -11.06 4.52 -17.69
N CYS A 5 -12.09 4.91 -18.47
CA CYS A 5 -12.61 4.21 -19.65
C CYS A 5 -13.07 2.77 -19.39
N VAL A 6 -13.15 2.35 -18.12
CA VAL A 6 -13.56 1.03 -17.70
C VAL A 6 -14.51 1.19 -16.51
N ASP A 7 -15.70 0.63 -16.63
CA ASP A 7 -16.70 0.57 -15.58
C ASP A 7 -16.31 -0.51 -14.55
N PRO A 8 -15.95 -0.13 -13.32
CA PRO A 8 -15.50 -1.07 -12.31
C PRO A 8 -16.59 -2.04 -11.84
N GLU A 9 -17.89 -1.71 -12.01
CA GLU A 9 -18.99 -2.59 -11.61
C GLU A 9 -19.24 -3.71 -12.63
N LYS A 10 -18.83 -3.51 -13.89
CA LYS A 10 -18.95 -4.51 -14.96
C LYS A 10 -17.66 -5.29 -15.20
N CYS A 11 -16.52 -4.73 -14.86
CA CYS A 11 -15.23 -5.34 -15.11
C CYS A 11 -15.03 -6.60 -14.26
N THR A 12 -14.68 -7.72 -14.91
CA THR A 12 -14.44 -9.01 -14.25
C THR A 12 -12.96 -9.30 -13.96
N ASP A 13 -12.06 -8.35 -14.28
CA ASP A 13 -10.60 -8.49 -14.13
C ASP A 13 -9.99 -9.70 -14.90
N CYS A 14 -10.63 -10.15 -15.99
CA CYS A 14 -10.23 -11.36 -16.71
C CYS A 14 -8.93 -11.22 -17.54
N GLY A 15 -8.60 -10.01 -18.00
CA GLY A 15 -7.37 -9.72 -18.77
C GLY A 15 -7.45 -9.87 -20.29
N ALA A 16 -8.57 -10.33 -20.85
CA ALA A 16 -8.75 -10.47 -22.30
C ALA A 16 -8.45 -9.16 -23.08
N CYS A 17 -8.83 -8.01 -22.50
CA CYS A 17 -8.61 -6.70 -23.11
C CYS A 17 -7.12 -6.28 -23.16
N GLU A 18 -6.30 -6.73 -22.20
CA GLU A 18 -4.85 -6.47 -22.17
C GLU A 18 -4.13 -7.30 -23.26
N GLU A 19 -4.53 -8.56 -23.45
CA GLU A 19 -3.92 -9.47 -24.43
C GLU A 19 -4.04 -8.96 -25.87
N VAL A 20 -5.20 -8.41 -26.24
CA VAL A 20 -5.46 -7.90 -27.60
C VAL A 20 -4.89 -6.51 -27.87
N CYS A 21 -4.39 -5.82 -26.83
CA CYS A 21 -3.90 -4.46 -26.96
C CYS A 21 -2.58 -4.40 -27.76
N PRO A 22 -2.53 -3.68 -28.90
CA PRO A 22 -1.33 -3.63 -29.73
C PRO A 22 -0.25 -2.68 -29.16
N VAL A 23 -0.62 -1.77 -28.26
CA VAL A 23 0.28 -0.77 -27.70
C VAL A 23 1.13 -1.40 -26.59
N THR A 24 2.43 -1.14 -26.59
CA THR A 24 3.33 -1.52 -25.50
C THR A 24 4.16 -0.32 -25.11
N VAL A 25 4.11 0.07 -23.84
CA VAL A 25 4.83 1.22 -23.28
C VAL A 25 5.59 0.80 -22.02
N PRO A 26 6.66 1.52 -21.62
CA PRO A 26 7.29 1.30 -20.32
C PRO A 26 6.28 1.49 -19.18
N ARG A 27 6.34 0.63 -18.17
CA ARG A 27 5.51 0.75 -16.97
C ARG A 27 6.15 1.73 -16.00
N GLU A 28 5.39 2.72 -15.57
CA GLU A 28 5.80 3.76 -14.62
C GLU A 28 6.07 3.16 -13.24
N PHE A 29 5.22 2.21 -12.83
CA PHE A 29 5.44 1.42 -11.63
C PHE A 29 6.71 0.58 -11.78
N GLY A 30 7.74 0.93 -11.00
CA GLY A 30 9.07 0.30 -11.10
C GLY A 30 9.99 0.96 -12.12
N ASP A 31 9.71 2.21 -12.50
CA ASP A 31 10.62 3.07 -13.26
C ASP A 31 11.09 2.41 -14.57
N GLY A 32 10.15 1.88 -15.35
CA GLY A 32 10.41 1.31 -16.67
C GLY A 32 11.11 -0.05 -16.69
N LEU A 33 11.22 -0.75 -15.54
CA LEU A 33 11.77 -2.12 -15.51
C LEU A 33 10.95 -3.11 -16.36
N GLU A 34 9.64 -2.90 -16.41
CA GLU A 34 8.67 -3.72 -17.11
C GLU A 34 7.96 -2.89 -18.17
N THR A 35 7.30 -3.56 -19.11
CA THR A 35 6.36 -2.92 -20.02
C THR A 35 4.92 -3.18 -19.59
N ARG A 36 4.00 -2.35 -20.07
CA ARG A 36 2.56 -2.54 -19.96
C ARG A 36 1.87 -2.21 -21.27
N LYS A 37 0.60 -2.60 -21.37
CA LYS A 37 -0.29 -2.20 -22.45
C LYS A 37 -0.95 -0.85 -22.14
N ALA A 38 -1.64 -0.27 -23.11
CA ALA A 38 -2.41 0.96 -22.91
C ALA A 38 -3.62 0.73 -21.99
N ILE A 39 -4.26 -0.44 -22.07
CA ILE A 39 -5.22 -0.92 -21.07
C ILE A 39 -4.52 -1.90 -20.13
N PHE A 40 -4.54 -1.63 -18.83
CA PHE A 40 -3.69 -2.36 -17.88
C PHE A 40 -4.29 -2.32 -16.47
N ARG A 41 -3.79 -3.22 -15.61
CA ARG A 41 -3.92 -3.09 -14.16
C ARG A 41 -2.82 -2.20 -13.60
N TYR A 42 -3.19 -1.22 -12.77
CA TYR A 42 -2.22 -0.33 -12.13
C TYR A 42 -1.23 -1.12 -11.26
N TYR A 43 -1.76 -2.04 -10.46
CA TYR A 43 -0.98 -2.96 -9.61
C TYR A 43 -1.74 -4.28 -9.45
N PRO A 44 -1.09 -5.47 -9.42
CA PRO A 44 -1.79 -6.76 -9.29
C PRO A 44 -2.65 -6.90 -8.03
N LYS A 45 -2.41 -6.10 -6.99
CA LYS A 45 -3.26 -6.07 -5.78
C LYS A 45 -3.92 -4.69 -5.58
N ALA A 46 -4.20 -3.97 -6.66
CA ALA A 46 -4.96 -2.72 -6.59
C ALA A 46 -6.34 -2.97 -5.95
N VAL A 47 -6.81 -2.00 -5.17
CA VAL A 47 -8.14 -2.04 -4.55
C VAL A 47 -9.16 -1.55 -5.59
N GLY A 48 -10.21 -2.34 -5.81
CA GLY A 48 -11.16 -2.14 -6.91
C GLY A 48 -10.63 -2.79 -8.20
N LYS A 49 -10.80 -4.12 -8.31
CA LYS A 49 -10.26 -5.00 -9.37
C LYS A 49 -10.76 -4.63 -10.78
N ALA A 50 -10.35 -3.48 -11.29
CA ALA A 50 -10.72 -2.98 -12.59
C ALA A 50 -9.47 -2.59 -13.38
N TYR A 51 -9.51 -2.83 -14.69
CA TYR A 51 -8.55 -2.28 -15.63
C TYR A 51 -8.75 -0.78 -15.77
N VAL A 52 -7.72 -0.08 -16.25
CA VAL A 52 -7.80 1.32 -16.64
C VAL A 52 -7.15 1.50 -18.01
N VAL A 53 -7.65 2.46 -18.79
CA VAL A 53 -7.02 2.87 -20.04
C VAL A 53 -6.18 4.11 -19.80
N ASP A 54 -4.93 4.06 -20.22
CA ASP A 54 -4.06 5.23 -20.33
C ASP A 54 -4.41 6.03 -21.59
N PRO A 55 -4.98 7.24 -21.47
CA PRO A 55 -5.37 8.04 -22.62
C PRO A 55 -4.17 8.54 -23.42
N ASP A 56 -2.98 8.66 -22.82
CA ASP A 56 -1.80 9.19 -23.49
C ASP A 56 -1.13 8.12 -24.37
N ALA A 57 -1.28 6.84 -24.01
CA ALA A 57 -0.77 5.70 -24.79
C ALA A 57 -1.81 5.08 -25.74
N CYS A 58 -3.10 5.22 -25.47
CA CYS A 58 -4.16 4.53 -26.22
C CYS A 58 -4.32 5.08 -27.65
N THR A 59 -4.30 4.19 -28.64
CA THR A 59 -4.55 4.53 -30.06
C THR A 59 -6.03 4.54 -30.44
N ARG A 60 -6.93 4.26 -29.49
CA ARG A 60 -8.39 4.15 -29.71
C ARG A 60 -8.79 3.15 -30.81
N CYS A 61 -8.03 2.06 -30.98
CA CYS A 61 -8.28 1.07 -32.05
C CYS A 61 -9.48 0.14 -31.83
N GLY A 62 -10.20 0.23 -30.71
CA GLY A 62 -11.42 -0.56 -30.44
C GLY A 62 -11.21 -2.01 -29.99
N LYS A 63 -10.06 -2.65 -30.28
CA LYS A 63 -9.84 -4.09 -30.01
C LYS A 63 -10.14 -4.54 -28.57
N CYS A 64 -9.81 -3.73 -27.58
CA CYS A 64 -10.09 -4.05 -26.18
C CYS A 64 -11.59 -4.05 -25.87
N VAL A 65 -12.36 -3.18 -26.54
CA VAL A 65 -13.83 -3.12 -26.44
C VAL A 65 -14.43 -4.38 -27.03
N ASP A 66 -13.98 -4.79 -28.21
CA ASP A 66 -14.46 -6.01 -28.89
C ASP A 66 -14.19 -7.28 -28.07
N ALA A 67 -13.08 -7.32 -27.33
CA ALA A 67 -12.70 -8.46 -26.48
C ALA A 67 -13.37 -8.46 -25.09
N CYS A 68 -14.16 -7.44 -24.75
CA CYS A 68 -14.75 -7.29 -23.42
C CYS A 68 -16.20 -7.80 -23.39
N ASP A 69 -16.39 -9.09 -23.11
CA ASP A 69 -17.74 -9.70 -23.03
C ASP A 69 -18.72 -8.95 -22.10
N PRO A 70 -18.31 -8.44 -20.91
CA PRO A 70 -19.21 -7.69 -20.04
C PRO A 70 -19.59 -6.29 -20.56
N GLY A 71 -18.97 -5.81 -21.64
CA GLY A 71 -19.17 -4.46 -22.15
C GLY A 71 -18.77 -3.37 -21.15
N ALA A 72 -17.66 -3.58 -20.43
CA ALA A 72 -17.20 -2.68 -19.37
C ALA A 72 -16.39 -1.49 -19.90
N ILE A 73 -15.93 -1.50 -21.16
CA ILE A 73 -14.98 -0.52 -21.69
C ILE A 73 -15.69 0.51 -22.56
N ASP A 74 -15.51 1.78 -22.23
CA ASP A 74 -15.97 2.94 -22.99
C ASP A 74 -14.79 3.91 -23.21
N LEU A 75 -14.23 3.89 -24.41
CA LEU A 75 -13.08 4.72 -24.79
C LEU A 75 -13.44 6.20 -25.01
N ASP A 76 -14.73 6.50 -25.13
CA ASP A 76 -15.26 7.85 -25.36
C ASP A 76 -15.90 8.45 -24.10
N ALA A 77 -15.81 7.74 -22.97
CA ALA A 77 -16.30 8.20 -21.67
C ALA A 77 -15.78 9.62 -21.37
N PRO A 78 -16.67 10.62 -21.24
CA PRO A 78 -16.25 11.99 -20.99
C PRO A 78 -15.75 12.17 -19.55
N PRO A 79 -14.86 13.14 -19.29
CA PRO A 79 -14.56 13.54 -17.92
C PRO A 79 -15.83 14.00 -17.22
N ARG A 80 -15.96 13.65 -15.93
CA ARG A 80 -17.10 14.05 -15.10
C ARG A 80 -16.67 15.09 -14.09
N GLU A 81 -17.43 16.17 -13.96
CA GLU A 81 -17.30 17.08 -12.83
C GLU A 81 -18.14 16.55 -11.68
N VAL A 82 -17.57 16.55 -10.48
CA VAL A 82 -18.23 16.08 -9.27
C VAL A 82 -18.07 17.20 -8.26
N GLU A 83 -19.18 17.75 -7.82
CA GLU A 83 -19.20 18.75 -6.75
C GLU A 83 -19.31 18.01 -5.41
N VAL A 84 -18.43 18.36 -4.48
CA VAL A 84 -18.36 17.76 -3.15
C VAL A 84 -18.39 18.89 -2.14
N GLU A 85 -19.47 18.96 -1.36
CA GLU A 85 -19.54 19.84 -0.21
C GLU A 85 -18.78 19.19 0.96
N ALA A 86 -17.74 19.87 1.46
CA ALA A 86 -16.89 19.36 2.52
C ALA A 86 -16.60 20.45 3.56
N GLY A 87 -16.81 20.14 4.85
CA GLY A 87 -16.49 21.05 5.95
C GLY A 87 -15.00 21.07 6.32
N ALA A 88 -14.22 20.09 5.86
CA ALA A 88 -12.76 20.04 6.03
C ALA A 88 -12.11 19.22 4.91
N VAL A 89 -10.87 19.55 4.55
CA VAL A 89 -10.09 18.90 3.49
C VAL A 89 -8.71 18.52 4.03
N VAL A 90 -8.26 17.30 3.75
CA VAL A 90 -6.90 16.82 4.07
C VAL A 90 -6.13 16.59 2.77
N LEU A 91 -5.05 17.33 2.57
CA LEU A 91 -4.16 17.21 1.42
C LEU A 91 -3.05 16.20 1.74
N ALA A 92 -3.03 15.09 1.00
CA ALA A 92 -2.00 14.05 1.11
C ALA A 92 -1.55 13.50 -0.26
N PRO A 93 -1.16 14.33 -1.24
CA PRO A 93 -0.69 13.86 -2.54
C PRO A 93 0.67 13.14 -2.47
N GLY A 94 1.35 13.16 -1.33
CA GLY A 94 2.67 12.56 -1.13
C GLY A 94 3.82 13.41 -1.67
N ALA A 95 4.90 12.76 -2.06
CA ALA A 95 6.08 13.37 -2.67
C ALA A 95 6.49 12.58 -3.93
N GLU A 96 7.28 13.21 -4.79
CA GLU A 96 7.88 12.55 -5.95
C GLU A 96 9.32 12.14 -5.65
N VAL A 97 9.81 11.14 -6.38
CA VAL A 97 11.22 10.75 -6.34
C VAL A 97 12.01 11.68 -7.24
N PHE A 98 13.14 12.18 -6.73
CA PHE A 98 14.04 13.01 -7.51
C PHE A 98 14.48 12.30 -8.79
N PRO A 99 14.32 12.92 -9.98
CA PRO A 99 14.73 12.31 -11.24
C PRO A 99 16.25 12.13 -11.28
N ALA A 100 16.71 10.88 -11.15
CA ALA A 100 18.15 10.56 -11.12
C ALA A 100 18.89 11.01 -12.40
N SER A 101 18.19 11.17 -13.52
CA SER A 101 18.73 11.69 -14.78
C SER A 101 19.25 13.12 -14.68
N ARG A 102 18.83 13.90 -13.67
CA ARG A 102 19.37 15.23 -13.39
C ARG A 102 20.78 15.22 -12.79
N LYS A 103 21.27 14.06 -12.36
CA LYS A 103 22.65 13.83 -11.91
C LYS A 103 23.40 13.07 -12.99
N GLU A 104 23.68 13.76 -14.10
CA GLU A 104 24.28 13.20 -15.31
C GLU A 104 25.62 12.50 -15.05
N GLU A 105 26.38 12.97 -14.06
CA GLU A 105 27.65 12.39 -13.63
C GLU A 105 27.52 10.94 -13.13
N PHE A 106 26.32 10.51 -12.74
CA PHE A 106 26.04 9.13 -12.35
C PHE A 106 25.56 8.25 -13.51
N GLY A 107 25.29 8.83 -14.68
CA GLY A 107 25.00 8.08 -15.90
C GLY A 107 23.66 7.34 -15.91
N TYR A 108 22.70 7.75 -15.07
CA TYR A 108 21.34 7.19 -15.09
C TYR A 108 20.67 7.43 -16.45
N GLY A 109 20.05 6.38 -17.02
CA GLY A 109 19.47 6.42 -18.37
C GLY A 109 20.48 6.27 -19.52
N ARG A 110 21.77 6.51 -19.26
CA ARG A 110 22.87 6.27 -20.22
C ARG A 110 23.45 4.86 -20.07
N TYR A 111 23.75 4.45 -18.84
CA TYR A 111 24.35 3.15 -18.55
C TYR A 111 23.26 2.16 -18.07
N PRO A 112 23.05 1.03 -18.75
CA PRO A 112 21.96 0.10 -18.40
C PRO A 112 22.07 -0.47 -16.97
N ASN A 113 23.29 -0.56 -16.44
CA ASN A 113 23.57 -1.11 -15.10
C ASN A 113 23.51 -0.05 -13.98
N VAL A 114 23.12 1.18 -14.28
CA VAL A 114 22.81 2.22 -13.28
C VAL A 114 21.29 2.29 -13.11
N LEU A 115 20.81 1.98 -11.91
CA LEU A 115 19.40 1.93 -11.58
C LEU A 115 19.03 3.00 -10.56
N SER A 116 17.79 3.47 -10.60
CA SER A 116 17.21 4.15 -9.45
C SER A 116 16.89 3.12 -8.35
N ALA A 117 16.83 3.57 -7.10
CA ALA A 117 16.37 2.74 -6.00
C ALA A 117 14.92 2.24 -6.19
N VAL A 118 14.07 2.96 -6.93
CA VAL A 118 12.70 2.53 -7.25
C VAL A 118 12.72 1.35 -8.24
N ARG A 119 13.54 1.45 -9.28
CA ARG A 119 13.74 0.35 -10.24
C ARG A 119 14.30 -0.88 -9.53
N PHE A 120 15.25 -0.69 -8.61
CA PHE A 120 15.81 -1.78 -7.82
C PHE A 120 14.80 -2.38 -6.84
N GLU A 121 13.97 -1.56 -6.18
CA GLU A 121 12.87 -2.04 -5.34
C GLU A 121 11.92 -2.94 -6.13
N ARG A 122 11.56 -2.52 -7.35
CA ARG A 122 10.72 -3.34 -8.23
C ARG A 122 11.42 -4.64 -8.59
N MET A 123 12.72 -4.61 -8.90
CA MET A 123 13.51 -5.80 -9.19
C MET A 123 13.50 -6.80 -8.03
N LEU A 124 13.57 -6.33 -6.77
CA LEU A 124 13.56 -7.16 -5.56
C LEU A 124 12.18 -7.77 -5.21
N ALA A 125 11.10 -7.26 -5.79
CA ALA A 125 9.75 -7.77 -5.52
C ALA A 125 9.52 -9.15 -6.15
N ALA A 126 8.81 -10.03 -5.46
CA ALA A 126 8.58 -11.42 -5.89
C ALA A 126 7.89 -11.55 -7.27
N GLY A 127 6.99 -10.61 -7.59
CA GLY A 127 6.31 -10.58 -8.90
C GLY A 127 7.07 -9.84 -9.99
N SER A 128 8.37 -9.54 -9.82
CA SER A 128 9.21 -8.91 -10.85
C SER A 128 9.65 -9.94 -11.91
N PRO A 129 10.16 -9.50 -13.08
CA PRO A 129 10.67 -10.41 -14.11
C PRO A 129 11.83 -11.28 -13.61
N SER A 130 12.58 -10.81 -12.62
CA SER A 130 13.68 -11.56 -12.00
C SER A 130 13.26 -12.31 -10.72
N SER A 131 11.96 -12.36 -10.42
CA SER A 131 11.37 -13.00 -9.23
C SER A 131 12.09 -12.61 -7.93
N GLY A 132 12.43 -11.33 -7.84
CA GLY A 132 13.12 -10.76 -6.71
C GLY A 132 14.65 -10.90 -6.71
N ARG A 133 15.28 -11.56 -7.68
CA ARG A 133 16.75 -11.70 -7.73
C ARG A 133 17.40 -10.52 -8.46
N PRO A 134 18.44 -9.87 -7.90
CA PRO A 134 19.15 -8.82 -8.62
C PRO A 134 19.84 -9.34 -9.89
N VAL A 135 19.67 -8.60 -10.99
CA VAL A 135 20.30 -8.90 -12.29
C VAL A 135 20.80 -7.60 -12.93
N ARG A 136 21.85 -7.70 -13.74
CA ARG A 136 22.34 -6.62 -14.59
C ARG A 136 21.40 -6.45 -15.78
N PRO A 137 20.78 -5.27 -16.00
CA PRO A 137 19.89 -5.09 -17.15
C PRO A 137 20.61 -5.18 -18.50
N SER A 138 21.92 -4.93 -18.53
CA SER A 138 22.71 -4.99 -19.77
C SER A 138 22.83 -6.38 -20.38
N ASP A 139 22.85 -7.45 -19.57
CA ASP A 139 23.17 -8.81 -20.01
C ASP A 139 22.43 -9.93 -19.24
N GLY A 140 21.58 -9.58 -18.27
CA GLY A 140 20.80 -10.52 -17.46
C GLY A 140 21.59 -11.31 -16.41
N ARG A 141 22.90 -11.07 -16.28
CA ARG A 141 23.75 -11.82 -15.34
C ARG A 141 23.55 -11.34 -13.90
N GLN A 142 23.84 -12.21 -12.94
CA GLN A 142 23.85 -11.83 -11.53
C GLN A 142 25.08 -10.94 -11.24
N PRO A 143 24.91 -9.77 -10.62
CA PRO A 143 26.03 -8.95 -10.21
C PRO A 143 26.78 -9.61 -9.04
N ARG A 144 28.11 -9.63 -9.13
CA ARG A 144 29.03 -10.02 -8.04
C ARG A 144 29.43 -8.81 -7.19
N SER A 145 29.26 -7.60 -7.71
CA SER A 145 29.56 -6.36 -6.98
C SER A 145 28.45 -5.32 -7.20
N LEU A 146 27.87 -4.81 -6.12
CA LEU A 146 26.80 -3.81 -6.12
C LEU A 146 27.23 -2.58 -5.33
N ALA A 147 26.93 -1.39 -5.86
CA ALA A 147 27.10 -0.13 -5.17
C ALA A 147 25.76 0.57 -4.94
N PHE A 148 25.54 1.10 -3.74
CA PHE A 148 24.47 2.03 -3.43
C PHE A 148 25.07 3.42 -3.23
N VAL A 149 24.59 4.41 -3.96
CA VAL A 149 25.04 5.80 -3.86
C VAL A 149 23.96 6.61 -3.15
N GLN A 150 24.29 7.12 -1.96
CA GLN A 150 23.35 7.88 -1.15
C GLN A 150 23.18 9.33 -1.62
N CYS A 151 22.17 10.02 -1.08
CA CYS A 151 21.97 11.46 -1.24
C CYS A 151 21.84 11.94 -2.70
N VAL A 152 21.40 11.08 -3.62
CA VAL A 152 21.18 11.47 -5.02
C VAL A 152 19.98 12.43 -5.08
N GLY A 153 20.23 13.70 -5.42
CA GLY A 153 19.20 14.75 -5.41
C GLY A 153 18.74 15.14 -4.00
N SER A 154 19.63 15.10 -3.01
CA SER A 154 19.36 15.57 -1.65
C SER A 154 20.65 16.04 -0.99
N ARG A 155 20.55 17.03 -0.11
CA ARG A 155 21.72 17.73 0.46
C ARG A 155 22.63 18.25 -0.67
N ASP A 156 22.00 18.69 -1.76
CA ASP A 156 22.64 19.08 -3.00
C ASP A 156 22.09 20.45 -3.41
N ALA A 157 22.90 21.48 -3.20
CA ALA A 157 22.53 22.87 -3.50
C ALA A 157 22.44 23.14 -5.01
N GLU A 158 23.22 22.43 -5.84
CA GLU A 158 23.22 22.61 -7.29
C GLU A 158 21.88 22.20 -7.91
N THR A 159 21.25 21.18 -7.33
CA THR A 159 19.92 20.72 -7.77
C THR A 159 18.74 21.50 -7.15
N GLY A 160 19.01 22.46 -6.27
CA GLY A 160 18.02 23.14 -5.44
C GLY A 160 17.36 22.23 -4.39
N GLN A 161 18.00 21.10 -4.06
CA GLN A 161 17.52 20.11 -3.08
C GLN A 161 18.42 20.10 -1.85
N GLY A 162 18.49 21.22 -1.14
CA GLY A 162 19.36 21.39 0.04
C GLY A 162 18.96 20.53 1.25
N HIS A 163 17.72 20.01 1.28
CA HIS A 163 17.22 19.19 2.37
C HIS A 163 17.72 17.74 2.33
N CYS A 164 17.64 17.07 3.47
CA CYS A 164 17.78 15.62 3.54
C CYS A 164 16.43 14.95 3.25
N SER A 165 16.44 13.88 2.45
CA SER A 165 15.21 13.15 2.14
C SER A 165 14.75 12.15 3.22
N SER A 166 15.38 12.14 4.40
CA SER A 166 14.99 11.38 5.59
C SER A 166 15.07 9.84 5.47
N VAL A 167 14.62 9.27 4.35
CA VAL A 167 14.37 7.83 4.17
C VAL A 167 15.45 7.08 3.38
N CYS A 168 16.28 7.79 2.60
CA CYS A 168 17.20 7.15 1.65
C CYS A 168 18.27 6.27 2.30
N CYS A 169 18.76 6.66 3.48
CA CYS A 169 19.65 5.82 4.26
C CYS A 169 19.02 4.46 4.57
N MET A 170 17.77 4.46 5.01
CA MET A 170 17.07 3.25 5.46
C MET A 170 16.60 2.37 4.31
N PHE A 171 16.01 2.94 3.24
CA PHE A 171 15.58 2.08 2.13
C PHE A 171 16.79 1.48 1.40
N ALA A 172 17.90 2.20 1.27
CA ALA A 172 19.11 1.67 0.61
C ALA A 172 19.72 0.55 1.45
N LEU A 173 19.74 0.72 2.78
CA LEU A 173 20.18 -0.32 3.71
C LEU A 173 19.30 -1.57 3.64
N LYS A 174 17.97 -1.39 3.59
CA LYS A 174 17.02 -2.50 3.39
C LYS A 174 17.29 -3.21 2.06
N GLN A 175 17.42 -2.46 0.97
CA GLN A 175 17.71 -3.02 -0.35
C GLN A 175 19.06 -3.75 -0.40
N ALA A 176 20.10 -3.19 0.24
CA ALA A 176 21.42 -3.80 0.35
C ALA A 176 21.38 -5.14 1.10
N ARG A 177 20.65 -5.22 2.22
CA ARG A 177 20.43 -6.47 2.95
C ARG A 177 19.68 -7.50 2.12
N PHE A 178 18.59 -7.10 1.46
CA PHE A 178 17.84 -7.98 0.59
C PHE A 178 18.70 -8.51 -0.57
N ALA A 179 19.57 -7.66 -1.14
CA ALA A 179 20.53 -8.08 -2.15
C ALA A 179 21.52 -9.10 -1.58
N LYS A 180 22.06 -8.87 -0.38
CA LYS A 180 23.00 -9.79 0.30
C LYS A 180 22.37 -11.13 0.66
N GLU A 181 21.11 -11.14 1.11
CA GLU A 181 20.35 -12.38 1.37
C GLU A 181 20.15 -13.21 0.10
N ARG A 182 19.94 -12.55 -1.04
CA ARG A 182 19.68 -13.22 -2.34
C ARG A 182 20.97 -13.58 -3.09
N LEU A 183 22.04 -12.83 -2.84
CA LEU A 183 23.37 -12.99 -3.42
C LEU A 183 24.42 -13.00 -2.30
N PRO A 184 24.55 -14.10 -1.53
CA PRO A 184 25.41 -14.16 -0.35
C PRO A 184 26.88 -13.83 -0.64
N ASP A 185 27.37 -14.21 -1.82
CA ASP A 185 28.76 -14.00 -2.24
C ASP A 185 29.02 -12.62 -2.86
N ALA A 186 27.96 -11.84 -3.14
CA ALA A 186 28.13 -10.54 -3.75
C ALA A 186 28.73 -9.53 -2.76
N GLN A 187 29.66 -8.71 -3.26
CA GLN A 187 30.16 -7.54 -2.54
C GLN A 187 29.12 -6.43 -2.65
N VAL A 188 28.66 -5.93 -1.51
CA VAL A 188 27.68 -4.84 -1.46
C VAL A 188 28.31 -3.67 -0.72
N THR A 189 28.42 -2.53 -1.41
CA THR A 189 29.02 -1.30 -0.87
C THR A 189 28.00 -0.17 -0.84
N VAL A 190 27.90 0.55 0.28
CA VAL A 190 27.08 1.74 0.43
C VAL A 190 28.00 2.95 0.57
N TYR A 191 27.92 3.87 -0.40
CA TYR A 191 28.66 5.13 -0.43
C TYR A 191 27.83 6.26 0.15
N TYR A 192 28.34 6.95 1.17
CA TYR A 192 27.55 7.90 1.95
C TYR A 192 28.37 9.09 2.48
N MET A 193 27.68 10.16 2.88
CA MET A 193 28.24 11.26 3.68
C MET A 193 28.06 10.99 5.18
N ASP A 194 26.81 10.85 5.60
CA ASP A 194 26.41 10.49 6.95
C ASP A 194 25.25 9.48 6.87
N LEU A 195 25.25 8.44 7.70
CA LEU A 195 24.13 7.51 7.80
C LEU A 195 23.14 8.04 8.82
N ARG A 196 21.90 8.26 8.39
CA ARG A 196 20.82 8.83 9.21
C ARG A 196 19.79 7.76 9.55
N THR A 197 20.08 7.01 10.60
CA THR A 197 19.31 5.84 11.10
C THR A 197 18.55 6.20 12.39
N PHE A 198 17.80 7.31 12.39
CA PHE A 198 17.25 7.93 13.61
C PHE A 198 15.89 7.39 14.08
N GLY A 199 15.32 6.40 13.40
CA GLY A 199 14.07 5.74 13.81
C GLY A 199 14.29 4.70 14.91
N LYS A 200 13.19 4.27 15.55
CA LYS A 200 13.24 3.17 16.53
C LYS A 200 13.82 1.92 15.88
N ASP A 201 14.85 1.35 16.51
CA ASP A 201 15.59 0.17 16.06
C ASP A 201 16.35 0.32 14.72
N TYR A 202 16.40 1.51 14.12
CA TYR A 202 17.11 1.72 12.85
C TYR A 202 18.63 1.56 13.02
N GLU A 203 19.17 1.95 14.18
CA GLU A 203 20.56 1.71 14.56
C GLU A 203 20.88 0.22 14.75
N ARG A 204 19.91 -0.59 15.21
CA ARG A 204 20.08 -2.05 15.22
C ARG A 204 20.16 -2.59 13.79
N TYR A 205 19.34 -2.06 12.90
CA TYR A 205 19.25 -2.51 11.51
C TYR A 205 20.56 -2.30 10.72
N ILE A 206 21.30 -1.22 10.98
CA ILE A 206 22.64 -1.00 10.38
C ILE A 206 23.68 -1.99 10.93
N ARG A 207 23.69 -2.25 12.24
CA ARG A 207 24.62 -3.24 12.83
C ARG A 207 24.41 -4.64 12.26
N GLU A 208 23.15 -5.01 12.03
CA GLU A 208 22.82 -6.27 11.34
C GLU A 208 23.30 -6.30 9.88
N ALA A 209 23.28 -5.16 9.19
CA ALA A 209 23.82 -5.06 7.84
C ALA A 209 25.35 -5.15 7.79
N GLU A 210 26.04 -4.52 8.73
CA GLU A 210 27.49 -4.64 8.91
C GLU A 210 27.88 -6.09 9.21
N ALA A 211 27.15 -6.76 10.11
CA ALA A 211 27.35 -8.17 10.42
C ALA A 211 27.09 -9.10 9.22
N ALA A 212 26.23 -8.69 8.29
CA ALA A 212 25.99 -9.39 7.02
C ALA A 212 27.10 -9.15 5.97
N GLY A 213 28.15 -8.39 6.30
CA GLY A 213 29.29 -8.11 5.42
C GLY A 213 29.02 -7.02 4.37
N ILE A 214 28.03 -6.15 4.60
CA ILE A 214 27.84 -4.95 3.77
C ILE A 214 28.89 -3.91 4.14
N ARG A 215 29.60 -3.38 3.14
CA ARG A 215 30.66 -2.39 3.33
C ARG A 215 30.07 -0.98 3.30
N PHE A 216 30.40 -0.17 4.29
CA PHE A 216 30.03 1.25 4.33
C PHE A 216 31.27 2.09 4.04
N VAL A 217 31.21 2.93 3.00
CA VAL A 217 32.31 3.81 2.59
C VAL A 217 31.86 5.25 2.71
N ARG A 218 32.50 5.98 3.62
CA ARG A 218 32.22 7.41 3.83
C ARG A 218 32.93 8.28 2.80
N ALA A 219 32.55 8.10 1.53
CA ALA A 219 33.02 8.90 0.42
C ALA A 219 31.92 8.95 -0.64
N MET A 220 31.56 10.15 -1.09
CA MET A 220 30.61 10.31 -2.19
C MET A 220 31.35 10.13 -3.53
N PRO A 221 30.84 9.30 -4.45
CA PRO A 221 31.39 9.20 -5.79
C PRO A 221 31.26 10.53 -6.53
N SER A 222 32.32 10.96 -7.21
CA SER A 222 32.31 12.16 -8.05
C SER A 222 31.70 11.89 -9.43
N VAL A 223 31.96 10.71 -9.99
CA VAL A 223 31.49 10.32 -11.33
C VAL A 223 31.40 8.80 -11.45
N VAL A 224 30.45 8.33 -12.26
CA VAL A 224 30.33 6.94 -12.71
C VAL A 224 30.70 6.85 -14.19
N ARG A 225 31.55 5.89 -14.56
CA ARG A 225 31.92 5.60 -15.95
C ARG A 225 31.68 4.14 -16.29
N GLU A 226 31.12 3.87 -17.46
CA GLU A 226 30.99 2.50 -17.95
C GLU A 226 32.30 2.04 -18.62
N VAL A 227 32.73 0.82 -18.29
CA VAL A 227 33.87 0.16 -18.93
C VAL A 227 33.42 -0.47 -20.25
N PRO A 228 34.01 -0.09 -21.40
CA PRO A 228 33.66 -0.68 -22.68
C PRO A 228 33.87 -2.21 -22.69
N GLY A 229 32.97 -2.93 -23.34
CA GLY A 229 33.01 -4.39 -23.42
C GLY A 229 32.34 -5.09 -22.24
N SER A 230 32.83 -4.90 -21.01
CA SER A 230 32.24 -5.57 -19.83
C SER A 230 30.94 -4.94 -19.35
N ARG A 231 30.73 -3.65 -19.64
CA ARG A 231 29.65 -2.81 -19.12
C ARG A 231 29.64 -2.68 -17.59
N ASP A 232 30.78 -2.92 -16.96
CA ASP A 232 30.95 -2.65 -15.53
C ASP A 232 31.05 -1.14 -15.30
N LEU A 233 30.87 -0.73 -14.05
CA LEU A 233 30.80 0.67 -13.65
C LEU A 233 31.99 1.00 -12.74
N LEU A 234 32.76 2.02 -13.11
CA LEU A 234 33.85 2.58 -12.31
C LEU A 234 33.33 3.81 -11.56
N LEU A 235 33.37 3.75 -10.24
CA LEU A 235 33.05 4.86 -9.35
C LEU A 235 34.35 5.52 -8.92
N GLN A 236 34.50 6.81 -9.22
CA GLN A 236 35.63 7.59 -8.70
C GLN A 236 35.26 8.12 -7.30
N VAL A 237 36.05 7.75 -6.29
CA VAL A 237 35.87 8.17 -4.89
C VAL A 237 37.16 8.77 -4.34
N ALA A 238 37.05 9.62 -3.31
CA ALA A 238 38.22 10.14 -2.63
C ALA A 238 38.99 9.00 -1.94
N ALA A 239 40.29 8.94 -2.15
CA ALA A 239 41.16 8.00 -1.45
C ALA A 239 41.40 8.44 0.01
N GLU A 240 41.91 7.54 0.86
CA GLU A 240 42.28 7.89 2.25
C GLU A 240 43.41 8.93 2.35
N GLY A 241 44.13 9.19 1.25
CA GLY A 241 45.15 10.23 1.11
C GLY A 241 44.79 11.30 0.07
N ALA A 242 45.80 11.98 -0.47
CA ALA A 242 45.58 12.92 -1.57
C ALA A 242 45.29 12.17 -2.88
N GLY A 243 44.11 12.38 -3.46
CA GLY A 243 43.75 11.87 -4.79
C GLY A 243 42.42 11.12 -4.83
N PHE A 244 42.22 10.40 -5.93
CA PHE A 244 41.01 9.62 -6.18
C PHE A 244 41.38 8.17 -6.49
N GLU A 245 40.53 7.24 -6.11
CA GLU A 245 40.57 5.84 -6.53
C GLU A 245 39.33 5.48 -7.36
N GLU A 246 39.47 4.50 -8.25
CA GLU A 246 38.37 3.97 -9.04
C GLU A 246 37.97 2.58 -8.54
N VAL A 247 36.73 2.45 -8.06
CA VAL A 247 36.18 1.18 -7.57
C VAL A 247 35.21 0.61 -8.59
N ARG A 248 35.41 -0.67 -8.95
CA ARG A 248 34.60 -1.37 -9.95
C ARG A 248 33.38 -2.06 -9.33
N HIS A 249 32.22 -1.86 -9.94
CA HIS A 249 30.96 -2.51 -9.60
C HIS A 249 30.23 -3.01 -10.84
N ASP A 250 29.46 -4.09 -10.71
CA ASP A 250 28.70 -4.68 -11.81
C ASP A 250 27.34 -3.99 -11.98
N LEU A 251 26.81 -3.44 -10.88
CA LEU A 251 25.53 -2.74 -10.77
C LEU A 251 25.61 -1.58 -9.78
N VAL A 252 25.05 -0.43 -10.13
CA VAL A 252 24.97 0.75 -9.26
C VAL A 252 23.50 1.12 -9.04
N VAL A 253 23.14 1.37 -7.80
CA VAL A 253 21.80 1.80 -7.38
C VAL A 253 21.89 3.20 -6.79
N LEU A 254 21.18 4.14 -7.40
CA LEU A 254 21.10 5.53 -7.00
C LEU A 254 19.94 5.71 -6.02
N ALA A 255 20.26 6.03 -4.77
CA ALA A 255 19.27 6.29 -3.73
C ALA A 255 18.73 7.73 -3.85
N SER A 256 17.92 7.95 -4.89
CA SER A 256 17.23 9.21 -5.14
C SER A 256 16.35 9.61 -3.96
N GLY A 257 16.45 10.87 -3.57
CA GLY A 257 15.62 11.48 -2.54
C GLY A 257 14.20 11.81 -2.98
N PHE A 258 13.46 12.48 -2.10
CA PHE A 258 12.15 13.05 -2.38
C PHE A 258 12.24 14.52 -2.75
N CYS A 259 11.43 14.92 -3.72
CA CYS A 259 11.17 16.30 -4.07
C CYS A 259 9.67 16.55 -4.16
N ALA A 260 9.24 17.79 -3.93
CA ALA A 260 7.86 18.19 -4.12
C ALA A 260 7.53 18.32 -5.62
N SER A 261 6.45 17.66 -6.04
CA SER A 261 5.98 17.75 -7.42
C SER A 261 5.40 19.12 -7.76
N SER A 262 5.44 19.49 -9.04
CA SER A 262 4.76 20.69 -9.52
C SER A 262 3.25 20.63 -9.28
N SER A 263 2.64 19.46 -9.48
CA SER A 263 1.21 19.23 -9.25
C SER A 263 0.81 19.39 -7.77
N ALA A 264 1.65 18.93 -6.85
CA ALA A 264 1.42 19.06 -5.41
C ALA A 264 1.55 20.53 -4.97
N ARG A 265 2.54 21.28 -5.50
CA ARG A 265 2.67 22.72 -5.27
C ARG A 265 1.46 23.49 -5.79
N THR A 266 1.01 23.20 -7.01
CA THR A 266 -0.20 23.82 -7.57
C THR A 266 -1.44 23.48 -6.74
N LEU A 267 -1.55 22.24 -6.25
CA LEU A 267 -2.64 21.84 -5.36
C LEU A 267 -2.61 22.64 -4.05
N ALA A 268 -1.45 22.79 -3.42
CA ALA A 268 -1.30 23.60 -2.20
C ALA A 268 -1.83 25.03 -2.41
N LEU A 269 -1.36 25.69 -3.48
CA LEU A 269 -1.73 27.06 -3.81
C LEU A 269 -3.24 27.22 -4.07
N LYS A 270 -3.89 26.24 -4.72
CA LYS A 270 -5.34 26.24 -4.94
C LYS A 270 -6.14 26.23 -3.64
N PHE A 271 -5.59 25.65 -2.58
CA PHE A 271 -6.18 25.65 -1.24
C PHE A 271 -5.66 26.78 -0.34
N GLY A 272 -4.92 27.75 -0.90
CA GLY A 272 -4.36 28.88 -0.15
C GLY A 272 -3.18 28.51 0.78
N VAL A 273 -2.54 27.37 0.53
CA VAL A 273 -1.37 26.91 1.31
C VAL A 273 -0.10 27.22 0.53
N GLU A 274 0.76 28.05 1.10
CA GLU A 274 2.06 28.38 0.50
C GLU A 274 3.08 27.28 0.78
N PRO A 275 3.71 26.68 -0.26
CA PRO A 275 4.80 25.75 -0.06
C PRO A 275 6.07 26.46 0.46
N GLY A 276 6.85 25.75 1.28
CA GLY A 276 8.16 26.23 1.73
C GLY A 276 9.23 26.19 0.62
N GLU A 277 10.47 26.54 0.96
CA GLU A 277 11.60 26.64 0.02
C GLU A 277 11.85 25.34 -0.77
N ALA A 278 11.81 24.19 -0.09
CA ALA A 278 11.93 22.86 -0.72
C ALA A 278 10.68 22.46 -1.54
N GLY A 279 9.60 23.25 -1.46
CA GLY A 279 8.34 23.07 -2.18
C GLY A 279 7.31 22.16 -1.52
N PHE A 280 7.59 21.67 -0.32
CA PHE A 280 6.63 20.92 0.48
C PHE A 280 5.69 21.87 1.24
N ALA A 281 4.50 21.40 1.61
CA ALA A 281 3.46 22.22 2.23
C ALA A 281 3.09 21.67 3.61
N GLY A 282 3.36 22.47 4.64
CA GLY A 282 3.25 22.09 6.04
C GLY A 282 2.78 23.23 6.94
N GLY A 283 2.43 22.89 8.17
CA GLY A 283 2.17 23.84 9.24
C GLY A 283 3.42 24.21 10.04
N PRO A 284 3.26 25.02 11.09
CA PRO A 284 4.34 25.37 12.01
C PRO A 284 4.88 24.14 12.76
N GLU A 285 6.12 24.23 13.28
CA GLU A 285 6.85 23.13 13.94
C GLU A 285 6.02 22.34 14.98
N PHE A 286 5.26 23.03 15.83
CA PHE A 286 4.44 22.40 16.88
C PHE A 286 3.04 22.00 16.41
N ASP A 287 2.57 22.55 15.27
CA ASP A 287 1.32 22.12 14.63
C ASP A 287 1.40 21.81 13.13
N PRO A 288 2.24 20.84 12.74
CA PRO A 288 2.69 20.80 11.37
C PRO A 288 1.71 20.13 10.39
N CYS A 289 0.63 19.49 10.89
CA CYS A 289 -0.50 19.05 10.06
C CYS A 289 -1.55 20.14 9.80
N SER A 290 -1.49 21.26 10.52
CA SER A 290 -2.37 22.40 10.28
C SER A 290 -1.86 23.27 9.15
N THR A 291 -2.73 24.09 8.60
CA THR A 291 -2.36 25.13 7.63
C THR A 291 -2.90 26.48 8.08
N PRO A 292 -2.44 27.60 7.50
CA PRO A 292 -3.03 28.92 7.75
C PRO A 292 -4.51 29.04 7.34
N VAL A 293 -5.01 28.12 6.51
CA VAL A 293 -6.38 28.13 6.01
C VAL A 293 -7.27 27.23 6.89
N PRO A 294 -8.23 27.79 7.65
CA PRO A 294 -9.11 27.00 8.51
C PRO A 294 -9.87 25.94 7.73
N GLY A 295 -9.86 24.70 8.22
CA GLY A 295 -10.52 23.56 7.57
C GLY A 295 -9.65 22.84 6.53
N VAL A 296 -8.45 23.35 6.21
CA VAL A 296 -7.47 22.69 5.34
C VAL A 296 -6.31 22.15 6.17
N TYR A 297 -6.03 20.86 6.01
CA TYR A 297 -5.00 20.12 6.73
C TYR A 297 -4.09 19.36 5.76
N VAL A 298 -2.92 18.97 6.24
CA VAL A 298 -1.88 18.31 5.43
C VAL A 298 -1.33 17.08 6.13
N ALA A 299 -0.94 16.05 5.37
CA ALA A 299 -0.40 14.82 5.92
C ALA A 299 0.64 14.15 5.03
N GLY A 300 1.57 13.42 5.66
CA GLY A 300 2.50 12.54 4.97
C GLY A 300 3.63 13.28 4.27
N ALA A 301 4.19 12.63 3.24
CA ALA A 301 5.32 13.17 2.49
C ALA A 301 5.03 14.49 1.75
N PHE A 302 3.77 14.93 1.69
CA PHE A 302 3.40 16.26 1.18
C PHE A 302 3.99 17.41 2.02
N ARG A 303 4.17 17.17 3.32
CA ARG A 303 4.70 18.15 4.27
C ARG A 303 6.20 18.27 4.25
N GLU A 304 6.88 17.13 4.23
CA GLU A 304 8.33 17.01 4.10
C GLU A 304 8.69 15.53 3.90
N PRO A 305 9.91 15.22 3.45
CA PRO A 305 10.39 13.84 3.34
C PRO A 305 10.31 13.09 4.66
N ARG A 306 9.58 11.98 4.69
CA ARG A 306 9.34 11.17 5.90
C ARG A 306 9.02 9.73 5.53
N ASP A 307 9.13 8.83 6.51
CA ASP A 307 8.86 7.41 6.30
C ASP A 307 7.36 7.03 6.45
N ILE A 308 7.07 5.74 6.33
CA ILE A 308 5.70 5.21 6.40
C ILE A 308 5.11 5.41 7.81
N PRO A 309 5.75 4.95 8.91
CA PRO A 309 5.28 5.23 10.26
C PRO A 309 4.94 6.71 10.52
N GLU A 310 5.84 7.63 10.15
CA GLU A 310 5.63 9.07 10.32
C GLU A 310 4.45 9.58 9.49
N SER A 311 4.30 9.08 8.26
CA SER A 311 3.16 9.43 7.39
C SER A 311 1.83 8.93 7.94
N VAL A 312 1.79 7.75 8.56
CA VAL A 312 0.58 7.21 9.20
C VAL A 312 0.19 8.04 10.42
N LEU A 313 1.17 8.46 11.23
CA LEU A 313 0.95 9.34 12.38
C LEU A 313 0.37 10.69 11.94
N ASP A 314 0.92 11.28 10.87
CA ASP A 314 0.39 12.49 10.26
C ASP A 314 -1.06 12.32 9.78
N GLY A 315 -1.37 11.19 9.13
CA GLY A 315 -2.74 10.90 8.70
C GLY A 315 -3.72 10.89 9.86
N ALA A 316 -3.36 10.23 10.97
CA ALA A 316 -4.17 10.22 12.19
C ALA A 316 -4.31 11.62 12.79
N ARG A 317 -3.23 12.41 12.82
CA ARG A 317 -3.24 13.79 13.33
C ARG A 317 -4.14 14.70 12.48
N ALA A 318 -3.98 14.68 11.16
CA ALA A 318 -4.79 15.47 10.24
C ALA A 318 -6.28 15.10 10.34
N ALA A 319 -6.59 13.81 10.48
CA ALA A 319 -7.97 13.35 10.72
C ALA A 319 -8.54 13.87 12.04
N ALA A 320 -7.75 13.87 13.12
CA ALA A 320 -8.18 14.43 14.41
C ALA A 320 -8.42 15.95 14.34
N LEU A 321 -7.54 16.69 13.65
CA LEU A 321 -7.70 18.13 13.44
C LEU A 321 -8.96 18.44 12.61
N ALA A 322 -9.18 17.71 11.52
CA ALA A 322 -10.38 17.82 10.70
C ALA A 322 -11.65 17.46 11.52
N GLY A 323 -11.61 16.38 12.29
CA GLY A 323 -12.72 15.98 13.17
C GLY A 323 -13.06 17.05 14.19
N ARG A 324 -12.05 17.67 14.82
CA ARG A 324 -12.25 18.81 15.73
C ARG A 324 -12.88 20.01 15.02
N HIS A 325 -12.45 20.31 13.79
CA HIS A 325 -13.00 21.40 12.99
C HIS A 325 -14.48 21.18 12.66
N LEU A 326 -14.83 19.96 12.25
CA LEU A 326 -16.20 19.57 11.95
C LEU A 326 -17.08 19.60 13.21
N ALA A 327 -16.58 19.08 14.34
CA ALA A 327 -17.32 19.05 15.60
C ALA A 327 -17.60 20.46 16.14
N ALA A 328 -16.66 21.41 15.98
CA ALA A 328 -16.86 22.81 16.37
C ALA A 328 -17.92 23.54 15.52
N ARG A 329 -18.33 22.95 14.39
CA ARG A 329 -19.31 23.51 13.45
C ARG A 329 -20.55 22.62 13.31
N ALA A 330 -20.70 21.61 14.17
CA ALA A 330 -21.88 20.78 14.23
C ALA A 330 -23.02 21.56 14.91
N ASP A 331 -23.69 22.43 14.17
CA ASP A 331 -25.09 22.76 14.46
C ASP A 331 -25.95 21.55 14.04
N GLU A 332 -26.83 21.14 14.97
CA GLU A 332 -27.95 20.19 14.88
C GLU A 332 -28.05 19.34 13.59
N GLY A 333 -27.60 18.08 13.64
CA GLY A 333 -27.81 17.18 12.49
C GLY A 333 -27.02 15.88 12.46
N VAL A 334 -26.19 15.56 13.49
CA VAL A 334 -25.67 14.19 13.61
C VAL A 334 -26.89 13.28 13.82
N PRO A 335 -27.20 12.35 12.90
CA PRO A 335 -28.32 11.44 13.09
C PRO A 335 -28.10 10.70 14.39
N GLU A 336 -29.04 10.86 15.32
CA GLU A 336 -28.97 10.16 16.59
C GLU A 336 -28.92 8.67 16.27
N LEU A 337 -27.84 8.00 16.70
CA LEU A 337 -27.73 6.57 16.46
C LEU A 337 -28.89 5.89 17.19
N PRO A 338 -29.59 4.94 16.55
CA PRO A 338 -30.69 4.25 17.21
C PRO A 338 -30.19 3.61 18.51
N THR A 339 -31.00 3.71 19.56
CA THR A 339 -30.75 2.98 20.81
C THR A 339 -30.56 1.50 20.47
N PRO A 340 -29.44 0.88 20.88
CA PRO A 340 -29.23 -0.53 20.60
C PRO A 340 -30.35 -1.39 21.17
N ALA A 341 -30.84 -2.33 20.37
CA ALA A 341 -31.78 -3.34 20.82
C ALA A 341 -31.17 -4.14 21.99
N ASP A 342 -31.99 -4.36 23.02
CA ASP A 342 -31.60 -5.07 24.22
C ASP A 342 -31.98 -6.53 24.11
N PHE A 343 -30.97 -7.38 23.90
CA PHE A 343 -31.13 -8.83 23.77
C PHE A 343 -30.70 -9.60 25.03
N ARG A 344 -30.66 -8.93 26.20
CA ARG A 344 -30.33 -9.59 27.46
C ARG A 344 -31.43 -10.57 27.84
N GLY A 345 -31.05 -11.78 28.23
CA GLY A 345 -32.00 -12.84 28.59
C GLY A 345 -32.70 -13.51 27.40
N GLU A 346 -32.48 -13.06 26.16
CA GLU A 346 -32.98 -13.78 24.98
C GLU A 346 -32.15 -15.04 24.72
N GLU A 347 -32.80 -16.03 24.11
CA GLU A 347 -32.09 -17.20 23.60
C GLU A 347 -31.17 -16.78 22.43
N PRO A 348 -29.90 -17.22 22.41
CA PRO A 348 -28.98 -16.80 21.37
C PRO A 348 -29.43 -17.29 19.98
N ARG A 349 -29.51 -16.34 19.04
CA ARG A 349 -29.72 -16.57 17.61
C ARG A 349 -28.52 -15.99 16.89
N VAL A 350 -27.52 -16.82 16.66
CA VAL A 350 -26.24 -16.45 16.04
C VAL A 350 -26.35 -16.59 14.52
N ALA A 351 -26.21 -15.48 13.79
CA ALA A 351 -25.92 -15.54 12.36
C ALA A 351 -24.42 -15.69 12.17
N VAL A 352 -24.00 -16.75 11.47
CA VAL A 352 -22.62 -16.93 11.04
C VAL A 352 -22.51 -16.49 9.59
N VAL A 353 -21.74 -15.43 9.35
CA VAL A 353 -21.45 -14.96 7.98
C VAL A 353 -20.00 -15.29 7.65
N LEU A 354 -19.79 -16.03 6.58
CA LEU A 354 -18.48 -16.43 6.07
C LEU A 354 -18.11 -15.53 4.89
N CYS A 355 -17.04 -14.77 5.05
CA CYS A 355 -16.53 -13.91 3.99
C CYS A 355 -15.69 -14.73 2.99
N GLU A 356 -16.16 -14.78 1.75
CA GLU A 356 -15.45 -15.35 0.62
C GLU A 356 -14.70 -14.24 -0.12
N CYS A 357 -13.37 -14.37 -0.22
CA CYS A 357 -12.58 -13.47 -1.05
C CYS A 357 -11.40 -14.21 -1.68
N GLU A 358 -11.24 -14.05 -3.00
CA GLU A 358 -10.19 -14.68 -3.82
C GLU A 358 -8.76 -14.28 -3.42
N GLY A 359 -8.62 -13.30 -2.52
CA GLY A 359 -7.31 -12.88 -2.04
C GLY A 359 -6.70 -13.85 -1.03
N PHE A 360 -7.51 -14.58 -0.24
CA PHE A 360 -6.99 -15.28 0.96
C PHE A 360 -7.73 -16.56 1.39
N ASN A 361 -9.06 -16.63 1.32
CA ASN A 361 -9.81 -17.75 1.92
C ASN A 361 -10.29 -18.77 0.87
N THR A 362 -10.71 -18.33 -0.32
CA THR A 362 -11.11 -19.24 -1.40
C THR A 362 -9.89 -19.96 -1.98
N GLY A 363 -9.95 -21.30 -2.01
CA GLY A 363 -8.85 -22.17 -2.43
C GLY A 363 -7.91 -22.65 -1.32
N ARG A 364 -8.08 -22.19 -0.06
CA ARG A 364 -7.31 -22.65 1.11
C ARG A 364 -8.14 -23.31 2.20
N ALA A 365 -9.43 -23.02 2.24
CA ALA A 365 -10.40 -23.71 3.08
C ALA A 365 -11.60 -24.15 2.25
N ASP A 366 -12.19 -25.26 2.66
CA ASP A 366 -13.44 -25.78 2.11
C ASP A 366 -14.62 -25.13 2.86
N PHE A 367 -15.29 -24.20 2.21
CA PHE A 367 -16.41 -23.47 2.81
C PHE A 367 -17.65 -24.35 3.05
N GLU A 368 -17.86 -25.42 2.29
CA GLU A 368 -18.95 -26.36 2.59
C GLU A 368 -18.68 -27.09 3.91
N ALA A 369 -17.43 -27.50 4.12
CA ALA A 369 -16.99 -28.08 5.39
C ALA A 369 -17.09 -27.08 6.56
N LEU A 370 -16.74 -25.80 6.35
CA LEU A 370 -16.86 -24.76 7.38
C LEU A 370 -18.32 -24.51 7.77
N GLU A 371 -19.23 -24.47 6.81
CA GLU A 371 -20.65 -24.34 7.10
C GLU A 371 -21.19 -25.54 7.88
N GLY A 372 -20.87 -26.76 7.42
CA GLY A 372 -21.26 -27.99 8.10
C GLY A 372 -20.75 -28.06 9.54
N ALA A 373 -19.57 -27.48 9.80
CA ALA A 373 -18.95 -27.47 11.13
C ALA A 373 -19.68 -26.60 12.16
N VAL A 374 -20.49 -25.63 11.73
CA VAL A 374 -21.19 -24.69 12.63
C VAL A 374 -22.71 -24.71 12.55
N ARG A 375 -23.30 -25.18 11.44
CA ARG A 375 -24.76 -25.17 11.21
C ARG A 375 -25.57 -25.94 12.27
N GLY A 376 -24.97 -26.96 12.88
CA GLY A 376 -25.60 -27.77 13.94
C GLY A 376 -25.28 -27.34 15.37
N LEU A 377 -24.51 -26.25 15.56
CA LEU A 377 -24.21 -25.78 16.91
C LEU A 377 -25.44 -25.11 17.54
N PRO A 378 -25.67 -25.32 18.85
CA PRO A 378 -26.72 -24.63 19.59
C PRO A 378 -26.86 -23.14 19.24
N GLY A 379 -28.09 -22.76 18.91
CA GLY A 379 -28.59 -21.45 18.46
C GLY A 379 -27.77 -20.70 17.42
N VAL A 380 -27.06 -21.43 16.56
CA VAL A 380 -26.78 -20.92 15.21
C VAL A 380 -28.09 -20.89 14.43
N ALA A 381 -28.56 -19.69 14.09
CA ALA A 381 -29.83 -19.47 13.38
C ALA A 381 -29.65 -19.53 11.86
N ALA A 382 -28.51 -19.05 11.36
CA ALA A 382 -28.19 -19.06 9.94
C ALA A 382 -26.68 -19.15 9.71
N VAL A 383 -26.29 -19.76 8.59
CA VAL A 383 -24.92 -19.77 8.11
C VAL A 383 -24.93 -19.34 6.65
N GLU A 384 -24.28 -18.22 6.37
CA GLU A 384 -24.39 -17.50 5.11
C GLU A 384 -23.02 -17.14 4.55
N ARG A 385 -22.92 -16.97 3.24
CA ARG A 385 -21.68 -16.57 2.54
C ARG A 385 -21.81 -15.19 1.93
N VAL A 386 -20.84 -14.33 2.18
CA VAL A 386 -20.79 -12.99 1.56
C VAL A 386 -19.45 -12.77 0.88
N ALA A 387 -19.48 -12.30 -0.35
CA ALA A 387 -18.28 -11.89 -1.05
C ALA A 387 -17.79 -10.54 -0.49
N HIS A 388 -16.49 -10.43 -0.20
CA HIS A 388 -15.83 -9.15 0.11
C HIS A 388 -16.52 -8.32 1.21
N ALA A 389 -16.67 -8.86 2.42
CA ALA A 389 -17.29 -8.17 3.56
C ALA A 389 -16.59 -6.86 4.00
N CYS A 390 -15.43 -6.51 3.42
CA CYS A 390 -14.76 -5.22 3.61
C CYS A 390 -15.19 -4.14 2.60
N SER A 391 -15.95 -4.51 1.57
CA SER A 391 -16.50 -3.57 0.57
C SER A 391 -17.83 -2.98 1.05
N ARG A 392 -18.25 -1.86 0.47
CA ARG A 392 -19.55 -1.26 0.79
C ARG A 392 -20.72 -2.22 0.51
N ALA A 393 -20.73 -2.85 -0.66
CA ALA A 393 -21.74 -3.83 -1.03
C ALA A 393 -21.74 -5.05 -0.09
N GLY A 394 -20.56 -5.59 0.23
CA GLY A 394 -20.43 -6.72 1.15
C GLY A 394 -20.89 -6.38 2.57
N LEU A 395 -20.63 -5.17 3.06
CA LEU A 395 -21.12 -4.70 4.37
C LEU A 395 -22.64 -4.57 4.42
N GLU A 396 -23.27 -4.06 3.35
CA GLU A 396 -24.72 -3.99 3.23
C GLU A 396 -25.34 -5.39 3.16
N GLU A 397 -24.69 -6.33 2.47
CA GLU A 397 -25.12 -7.72 2.40
C GLU A 397 -25.02 -8.43 3.76
N VAL A 398 -23.91 -8.26 4.50
CA VAL A 398 -23.78 -8.77 5.89
C VAL A 398 -24.94 -8.28 6.74
N ARG A 399 -25.29 -6.99 6.67
CA ARG A 399 -26.42 -6.42 7.41
C ARG A 399 -27.74 -7.06 6.98
N ASN A 400 -27.98 -7.20 5.69
CA ASN A 400 -29.23 -7.76 5.16
C ASN A 400 -29.42 -9.22 5.60
N ARG A 401 -28.36 -10.04 5.53
CA ARG A 401 -28.41 -11.45 5.96
C ARG A 401 -28.58 -11.59 7.46
N PHE A 402 -27.88 -10.76 8.24
CA PHE A 402 -28.06 -10.72 9.68
C PHE A 402 -29.50 -10.38 10.08
N ALA A 403 -30.11 -9.39 9.41
CA ALA A 403 -31.51 -9.03 9.63
C ALA A 403 -32.49 -10.13 9.18
N ALA A 404 -32.25 -10.74 8.00
CA ALA A 404 -33.10 -11.80 7.46
C ALA A 404 -33.08 -13.08 8.31
N ALA A 405 -31.99 -13.34 9.03
CA ALA A 405 -31.86 -14.46 9.96
C ALA A 405 -32.58 -14.21 11.31
N GLU A 406 -33.19 -13.03 11.51
CA GLU A 406 -33.75 -12.58 12.80
C GLU A 406 -32.76 -12.77 13.96
N ALA A 407 -31.46 -12.65 13.66
CA ALA A 407 -30.39 -12.96 14.57
C ALA A 407 -30.19 -11.84 15.60
N ASN A 408 -29.76 -12.22 16.79
CA ASN A 408 -29.39 -11.28 17.85
C ASN A 408 -27.88 -11.25 18.11
N ARG A 409 -27.09 -12.13 17.48
CA ARG A 409 -25.62 -12.15 17.53
C ARG A 409 -25.04 -12.38 16.13
N LEU A 410 -23.91 -11.75 15.83
CA LEU A 410 -23.20 -11.94 14.56
C LEU A 410 -21.82 -12.55 14.81
N VAL A 411 -21.54 -13.68 14.18
CA VAL A 411 -20.19 -14.20 13.99
C VAL A 411 -19.78 -13.95 12.55
N LEU A 412 -18.68 -13.24 12.34
CA LEU A 412 -18.13 -13.01 11.01
C LEU A 412 -16.82 -13.77 10.85
N GLY A 413 -16.83 -14.82 10.03
CA GLY A 413 -15.63 -15.50 9.56
C GLY A 413 -14.98 -14.70 8.43
N ALA A 414 -13.98 -13.89 8.74
CA ALA A 414 -13.34 -13.01 7.76
C ALA A 414 -11.81 -13.00 7.91
N CYS A 415 -11.16 -12.06 7.22
CA CYS A 415 -9.73 -11.83 7.35
C CYS A 415 -9.39 -11.11 8.68
N SER A 416 -8.36 -10.28 8.69
CA SER A 416 -7.86 -9.63 9.90
C SER A 416 -8.95 -8.85 10.65
N HIS A 417 -9.09 -9.16 11.95
CA HIS A 417 -9.94 -8.46 12.92
C HIS A 417 -9.83 -6.94 12.79
N ARG A 418 -8.60 -6.41 12.63
CA ARG A 418 -8.32 -4.98 12.63
C ARG A 418 -9.02 -4.20 11.51
N ILE A 419 -9.31 -4.84 10.38
CA ILE A 419 -9.94 -4.19 9.23
C ILE A 419 -11.46 -4.38 9.28
N VAL A 420 -11.92 -5.62 9.41
CA VAL A 420 -13.33 -5.94 9.15
C VAL A 420 -14.22 -5.69 10.36
N GLU A 421 -13.68 -5.89 11.57
CA GLU A 421 -14.44 -5.75 12.81
C GLU A 421 -15.03 -4.35 12.99
N GLN A 422 -14.20 -3.31 12.79
CA GLN A 422 -14.63 -1.92 12.96
C GLN A 422 -15.68 -1.51 11.93
N LEU A 423 -15.53 -1.98 10.68
CA LEU A 423 -16.49 -1.71 9.62
C LEU A 423 -17.86 -2.32 9.94
N VAL A 424 -17.88 -3.58 10.35
CA VAL A 424 -19.11 -4.34 10.63
C VAL A 424 -19.79 -3.86 11.91
N LYS A 425 -19.02 -3.61 12.97
CA LYS A 425 -19.54 -2.97 14.20
C LYS A 425 -20.16 -1.61 13.89
N GLY A 426 -19.54 -0.83 13.01
CA GLY A 426 -20.08 0.47 12.57
C GLY A 426 -21.40 0.36 11.82
N VAL A 427 -21.53 -0.62 10.92
CA VAL A 427 -22.76 -0.87 10.16
C VAL A 427 -23.89 -1.34 11.06
N LEU A 428 -23.63 -2.33 11.92
CA LEU A 428 -24.62 -2.86 12.84
C LEU A 428 -25.06 -1.84 13.89
N ARG A 429 -24.15 -0.99 14.38
CA ARG A 429 -24.50 0.11 15.28
C ARG A 429 -25.49 1.09 14.64
N ARG A 430 -25.31 1.41 13.35
CA ARG A 430 -26.26 2.25 12.59
C ARG A 430 -27.61 1.57 12.37
N SER A 431 -27.66 0.25 12.46
CA SER A 431 -28.89 -0.55 12.37
C SER A 431 -29.53 -0.84 13.73
N GLY A 432 -29.05 -0.23 14.82
CA GLY A 432 -29.64 -0.41 16.15
C GLY A 432 -29.13 -1.64 16.90
N PHE A 433 -27.95 -2.17 16.57
CA PHE A 433 -27.36 -3.30 17.28
C PHE A 433 -26.15 -2.89 18.10
N HIS A 434 -25.98 -3.52 19.27
CA HIS A 434 -24.85 -3.22 20.14
C HIS A 434 -23.55 -3.82 19.56
N PRO A 435 -22.45 -3.04 19.43
CA PRO A 435 -21.18 -3.54 18.87
C PRO A 435 -20.58 -4.76 19.58
N GLY A 436 -20.90 -4.94 20.86
CA GLY A 436 -20.47 -6.12 21.65
C GLY A 436 -21.15 -7.44 21.28
N LEU A 437 -22.09 -7.43 20.32
CA LEU A 437 -22.78 -8.63 19.82
C LEU A 437 -22.13 -9.17 18.54
N VAL A 438 -20.99 -8.59 18.15
CA VAL A 438 -20.22 -8.96 16.96
C VAL A 438 -18.92 -9.62 17.38
N THR A 439 -18.73 -10.87 16.97
CA THR A 439 -17.48 -11.63 17.13
C THR A 439 -16.89 -11.90 15.75
N VAL A 440 -15.57 -11.75 15.62
CA VAL A 440 -14.87 -12.00 14.34
C VAL A 440 -13.97 -13.21 14.49
N ALA A 441 -14.19 -14.22 13.65
CA ALA A 441 -13.30 -15.36 13.49
C ALA A 441 -12.26 -15.04 12.41
N ASN A 442 -10.97 -14.96 12.80
CA ASN A 442 -9.87 -14.66 11.88
C ASN A 442 -9.48 -15.90 11.06
N LEU A 443 -10.23 -16.14 9.98
CA LEU A 443 -10.00 -17.29 9.10
C LEU A 443 -8.65 -17.20 8.37
N ARG A 444 -8.12 -15.98 8.16
CA ARG A 444 -6.86 -15.79 7.42
C ARG A 444 -5.68 -16.45 8.14
N GLU A 445 -5.58 -16.28 9.45
CA GLU A 445 -4.50 -16.91 10.23
C GLU A 445 -4.69 -18.42 10.31
N ALA A 446 -5.92 -18.87 10.58
CA ALA A 446 -6.25 -20.29 10.64
C ALA A 446 -5.96 -21.04 9.32
N CYS A 447 -6.22 -20.41 8.17
CA CYS A 447 -5.96 -20.97 6.85
C CYS A 447 -4.47 -20.95 6.43
N LEU A 448 -3.59 -20.31 7.22
CA LEU A 448 -2.14 -20.26 6.94
C LEU A 448 -1.37 -21.41 7.60
N GLU A 449 -2.01 -22.22 8.45
CA GLU A 449 -1.39 -23.40 9.05
C GLU A 449 -1.13 -24.47 7.99
N THR A 450 0.10 -24.96 7.91
CA THR A 450 0.64 -25.81 6.82
C THR A 450 0.06 -27.22 6.76
N SER A 451 -0.73 -27.64 7.76
CA SER A 451 -1.35 -28.96 7.86
C SER A 451 -2.77 -28.84 8.43
N GLY A 452 -3.75 -28.59 7.55
CA GLY A 452 -5.18 -28.66 7.92
C GLY A 452 -5.93 -27.33 8.02
N GLY A 453 -5.66 -26.36 7.13
CA GLY A 453 -6.31 -25.03 7.13
C GLY A 453 -7.84 -25.03 7.28
N THR A 454 -8.56 -25.96 6.66
CA THR A 454 -10.03 -26.10 6.86
C THR A 454 -10.38 -26.50 8.29
N ALA A 455 -9.63 -27.42 8.91
CA ALA A 455 -9.90 -27.88 10.27
C ALA A 455 -9.61 -26.77 11.30
N ALA A 456 -8.47 -26.09 11.18
CA ALA A 456 -8.13 -24.95 12.03
C ALA A 456 -9.15 -23.80 11.89
N ALA A 457 -9.60 -23.52 10.66
CA ALA A 457 -10.63 -22.52 10.41
C ALA A 457 -11.99 -22.93 11.01
N ALA A 458 -12.36 -24.20 10.94
CA ALA A 458 -13.57 -24.73 11.57
C ALA A 458 -13.49 -24.59 13.11
N ASP A 459 -12.36 -24.91 13.73
CA ASP A 459 -12.17 -24.76 15.17
C ASP A 459 -12.24 -23.30 15.62
N THR A 460 -11.64 -22.39 14.84
CA THR A 460 -11.73 -20.94 15.05
C THR A 460 -13.17 -20.45 14.98
N LEU A 461 -13.95 -20.94 14.01
CA LEU A 461 -15.39 -20.62 13.90
C LEU A 461 -16.20 -21.17 15.08
N ARG A 462 -15.97 -22.42 15.49
CA ARG A 462 -16.65 -23.01 16.66
C ARG A 462 -16.35 -22.24 17.95
N ALA A 463 -15.11 -21.76 18.11
CA ALA A 463 -14.73 -20.92 19.23
C ALA A 463 -15.46 -19.57 19.20
N ALA A 464 -15.55 -18.93 18.03
CA ALA A 464 -16.27 -17.67 17.86
C ALA A 464 -17.78 -17.80 18.07
N VAL A 465 -18.40 -18.90 17.63
CA VAL A 465 -19.82 -19.19 17.92
C VAL A 465 -20.04 -19.36 19.42
N ARG A 466 -19.15 -20.07 20.11
CA ARG A 466 -19.18 -20.20 21.57
C ARG A 466 -19.03 -18.86 22.29
N GLU A 467 -18.12 -18.00 21.84
CA GLU A 467 -17.98 -16.65 22.39
C GLU A 467 -19.26 -15.83 22.18
N ALA A 468 -19.82 -15.85 20.97
CA ALA A 468 -21.04 -15.12 20.63
C ALA A 468 -22.26 -15.59 21.41
N TRP A 469 -22.32 -16.88 21.77
CA TRP A 469 -23.36 -17.43 22.63
C TRP A 469 -23.43 -16.76 24.01
N TYR A 470 -22.26 -16.53 24.62
CA TYR A 470 -22.17 -15.88 25.92
C TYR A 470 -22.25 -14.35 25.82
N ALA A 471 -22.08 -13.78 24.63
CA ALA A 471 -22.25 -12.35 24.42
C ALA A 471 -23.70 -11.94 24.74
N GLY A 472 -23.86 -10.84 25.48
CA GLY A 472 -25.17 -10.26 25.80
C GLY A 472 -26.00 -10.96 26.88
N PHE A 473 -25.37 -11.78 27.75
CA PHE A 473 -25.99 -12.34 28.97
C PHE A 473 -27.27 -13.15 28.71
N PRO A 474 -27.16 -14.38 28.15
CA PRO A 474 -28.32 -15.25 27.92
C PRO A 474 -29.03 -15.62 29.25
N ALA A 475 -30.30 -16.02 29.17
CA ALA A 475 -31.08 -16.39 30.35
C ALA A 475 -30.45 -17.54 31.15
N LEU A 476 -30.56 -17.47 32.49
CA LEU A 476 -30.20 -18.55 33.40
C LEU A 476 -31.05 -19.79 33.08
N GLY A 477 -30.44 -20.80 32.44
CA GLY A 477 -31.12 -22.03 32.01
C GLY A 477 -31.03 -22.36 30.52
N ALA A 478 -30.48 -21.47 29.68
CA ALA A 478 -30.14 -21.82 28.30
C ALA A 478 -29.13 -22.99 28.28
N GLN A 479 -29.37 -24.01 27.46
CA GLN A 479 -28.47 -25.15 27.33
C GLN A 479 -27.06 -24.65 26.97
N SER A 480 -26.06 -24.97 27.79
CA SER A 480 -24.67 -24.59 27.50
C SER A 480 -24.13 -25.36 26.30
N LEU A 481 -23.36 -24.68 25.45
CA LEU A 481 -22.68 -25.23 24.27
C LEU A 481 -21.71 -26.38 24.57
#